data_AF-A0ABD2NK24-F1
#
_entry.id   AF-A0ABD2NK24-F1
#
_cell.length_a   1.000
_cell.length_b   1.000
_cell.length_c   1.000
_cell.angle_alpha   90.00
_cell.angle_beta   90.00
_cell.angle_gamma   90.00
#
_symmetry.space_group_name_H-M   'P 1'
#
loop_
_entity.id
_entity.type
_entity.pdbx_description
1 polymer ?
#
loop_
_entity_poly.entity_id
_entity_poly.type
_entity_poly.pdbx_seq_one_letter_code
_entity_poly.pdbx_strand_id
1 'polypeptide(L)'
;MSDSDALNKHFSQFYKANDNNCGELINFYSNTQFKESISFAFHIVQLEEVQSVFASIHTKSYGLDGISVSMLSHAFPVVSDYIHHLVNGCTLANCFPYEWKRFVGKPIPKNDNVKDFSVVRV
;
A
#
# COMPACT_ATOMS: atom_id res chain seq x y z
N MET A 1 -17.62 22.03 2.55
CA MET A 1 -16.60 21.46 1.64
C MET A 1 -17.30 20.50 0.70
N SER A 2 -17.62 20.92 -0.53
CA SER A 2 -18.40 20.10 -1.48
C SER A 2 -17.96 20.27 -2.94
N ASP A 3 -16.87 21.00 -3.19
CA ASP A 3 -16.41 21.27 -4.55
C ASP A 3 -15.22 20.37 -4.89
N SER A 4 -15.54 19.26 -5.55
CA SER A 4 -14.58 18.28 -6.05
C SER A 4 -13.59 18.89 -7.04
N ASP A 5 -14.01 19.90 -7.81
CA ASP A 5 -13.17 20.55 -8.82
C ASP A 5 -12.12 21.45 -8.16
N ALA A 6 -12.49 22.14 -7.07
CA ALA A 6 -11.54 22.91 -6.27
C ALA A 6 -10.47 22.02 -5.62
N LEU A 7 -10.85 20.83 -5.14
CA LEU A 7 -9.92 19.86 -4.56
C LEU A 7 -8.96 19.29 -5.62
N ASN A 8 -9.50 18.87 -6.77
CA ASN A 8 -8.71 18.39 -7.90
C ASN A 8 -7.71 19.46 -8.35
N LYS A 9 -8.17 20.71 -8.52
CA LYS A 9 -7.31 21.83 -8.88
C LYS A 9 -6.21 22.09 -7.84
N HIS A 10 -6.49 21.95 -6.55
CA HIS A 10 -5.48 22.07 -5.50
C HIS A 10 -4.40 21.00 -5.64
N PHE A 11 -4.77 19.72 -5.80
CA PHE A 11 -3.80 18.64 -5.92
C PHE A 11 -3.09 18.58 -7.28
N SER A 12 -3.70 19.08 -8.36
CA SER A 12 -3.04 19.21 -9.66
C SER A 12 -1.93 20.28 -9.67
N GLN A 13 -1.95 21.24 -8.74
CA GLN A 13 -0.92 22.28 -8.64
C GLN A 13 0.41 21.81 -8.02
N PHE A 14 0.47 20.63 -7.39
CA PHE A 14 1.74 20.04 -6.96
C PHE A 14 2.58 19.57 -8.16
N TYR A 15 1.93 19.23 -9.27
CA TYR A 15 2.55 19.01 -10.56
C TYR A 15 2.81 20.33 -11.30
N LYS A 16 3.25 21.38 -10.59
CA LYS A 16 4.04 22.40 -11.27
C LYS A 16 5.27 21.68 -11.79
N ALA A 17 5.49 21.74 -13.10
CA ALA A 17 6.71 21.29 -13.74
C ALA A 17 7.88 22.03 -13.07
N ASN A 18 8.40 21.45 -11.99
CA ASN A 18 9.54 21.99 -11.28
C ASN A 18 10.73 21.71 -12.17
N ASP A 19 11.27 22.81 -12.70
CA ASP A 19 12.62 23.07 -13.16
C ASP A 19 13.35 21.92 -13.87
N ASN A 20 13.74 22.18 -15.12
CA ASN A 20 14.34 21.26 -16.10
C ASN A 20 15.74 20.71 -15.71
N ASN A 21 16.07 20.62 -14.43
CA ASN A 21 17.39 20.17 -13.98
C ASN A 21 17.30 18.90 -13.11
N CYS A 22 16.68 17.85 -13.65
CA CYS A 22 16.80 16.49 -13.11
C CYS A 22 18.13 15.81 -13.47
N GLY A 23 19.06 16.49 -14.14
CA GLY A 23 20.31 15.90 -14.63
C GLY A 23 21.15 15.27 -13.53
N GLU A 24 21.25 15.94 -12.37
CA GLU A 24 21.98 15.40 -11.21
C GLU A 24 21.31 14.16 -10.63
N LEU A 25 19.97 14.16 -10.53
CA LEU A 25 19.20 13.02 -10.01
C LEU A 25 19.27 11.82 -10.96
N ILE A 26 19.15 12.07 -12.27
CA ILE A 26 19.30 11.06 -13.32
C ILE A 26 20.72 10.49 -13.30
N ASN A 27 21.74 11.34 -13.19
CA ASN A 27 23.13 10.92 -13.09
C ASN A 27 23.38 10.11 -11.81
N PHE A 28 22.80 10.51 -10.68
CA PHE A 28 22.89 9.76 -9.44
C PHE A 28 22.32 8.34 -9.62
N TYR A 29 21.07 8.19 -10.07
CA TYR A 29 20.47 6.86 -10.22
C TYR A 29 21.08 6.03 -11.35
N SER A 30 21.58 6.66 -12.42
CA SER A 30 22.24 5.96 -13.52
C SER A 30 23.63 5.42 -13.14
N ASN A 31 24.33 6.11 -12.23
CA ASN A 31 25.68 5.72 -11.79
C ASN A 31 25.70 5.00 -10.43
N THR A 32 24.61 5.06 -9.66
CA THR A 32 24.46 4.27 -8.44
C THR A 32 24.00 2.87 -8.84
N GLN A 33 24.96 2.03 -9.24
CA GLN A 33 24.66 0.64 -9.52
C GLN A 33 24.31 -0.11 -8.23
N PHE A 34 23.34 -1.01 -8.35
CA PHE A 34 23.01 -1.98 -7.33
C PHE A 34 24.26 -2.77 -6.94
N LYS A 35 24.58 -2.83 -5.65
CA LYS A 35 25.71 -3.64 -5.15
C LYS A 35 25.31 -5.12 -5.23
N GLU A 36 25.90 -5.86 -6.17
CA GLU A 36 25.65 -7.30 -6.40
C GLU A 36 25.86 -8.20 -5.17
N SER A 37 26.52 -7.71 -4.10
CA SER A 37 26.74 -8.48 -2.88
C SER A 37 25.46 -8.75 -2.06
N ILE A 38 24.30 -8.22 -2.47
CA ILE A 38 23.02 -8.45 -1.80
C ILE A 38 22.19 -9.42 -2.65
N SER A 39 22.19 -10.69 -2.26
CA SER A 39 21.26 -11.69 -2.80
C SER A 39 19.93 -11.56 -2.08
N PHE A 40 18.87 -11.28 -2.84
CA PHE A 40 17.49 -11.32 -2.36
C PHE A 40 16.80 -12.52 -3.01
N ALA A 41 16.23 -13.40 -2.20
CA ALA A 41 15.46 -14.54 -2.65
C ALA A 41 14.19 -14.68 -1.82
N PHE A 42 13.09 -15.05 -2.48
CA PHE A 42 11.89 -15.46 -1.79
C PHE A 42 12.07 -16.86 -1.20
N HIS A 43 11.38 -17.12 -0.10
CA HIS A 43 11.32 -18.42 0.55
C HIS A 43 9.86 -18.79 0.82
N ILE A 44 9.63 -20.09 1.01
CA ILE A 44 8.34 -20.60 1.45
C ILE A 44 8.10 -20.15 2.88
N VAL A 45 6.95 -19.53 3.08
CA VAL A 45 6.50 -19.01 4.37
C VAL A 45 5.95 -20.18 5.19
N GLN A 46 6.24 -20.22 6.49
CA GLN A 46 5.65 -21.16 7.45
C GLN A 46 4.33 -20.64 8.02
N LEU A 47 3.50 -21.53 8.55
CA LEU A 47 2.20 -21.14 9.09
C LEU A 47 2.35 -20.14 10.24
N GLU A 48 3.35 -20.32 11.10
CA GLU A 48 3.64 -19.47 12.25
C GLU A 48 3.98 -18.02 11.82
N GLU A 49 4.64 -17.86 10.69
CA GLU A 49 4.93 -16.54 10.11
C GLU A 49 3.65 -15.85 9.66
N VAL A 50 2.73 -16.60 9.03
CA VAL A 50 1.40 -16.08 8.66
C VAL A 50 0.62 -15.67 9.90
N GLN A 51 0.64 -16.49 10.95
CA GLN A 51 -0.02 -16.18 12.23
C GLN A 51 0.55 -14.91 12.87
N SER A 52 1.87 -14.80 12.92
CA SER A 52 2.58 -13.62 13.47
C SER A 52 2.24 -12.35 12.69
N VAL A 53 2.32 -12.41 11.36
CA VAL A 53 1.97 -11.28 10.48
C VAL A 53 0.51 -10.92 10.66
N PHE A 54 -0.40 -11.89 10.66
CA PHE A 54 -1.83 -11.66 10.81
C PHE A 54 -2.16 -11.00 12.16
N ALA A 55 -1.51 -11.43 13.25
CA ALA A 55 -1.68 -10.84 14.57
C ALA A 55 -1.19 -9.38 14.66
N SER A 56 -0.22 -8.98 13.83
CA SER A 56 0.29 -7.61 13.79
C SER A 56 -0.64 -6.60 13.08
N ILE A 57 -1.71 -7.08 12.43
CA ILE A 57 -2.62 -6.24 11.65
C ILE A 57 -3.66 -5.60 12.60
N HIS A 58 -3.60 -4.28 12.75
CA HIS A 58 -4.52 -3.51 13.61
C HIS A 58 -5.37 -2.48 12.86
N THR A 59 -5.44 -2.60 11.53
CA THR A 59 -6.16 -1.62 10.70
C THR A 59 -7.68 -1.76 10.86
N LYS A 60 -8.40 -0.66 10.68
CA LYS A 60 -9.88 -0.66 10.55
C LYS A 60 -10.34 -0.74 9.10
N SER A 61 -9.45 -1.13 8.19
CA SER A 61 -9.74 -1.22 6.76
C SER A 61 -10.59 -2.44 6.45
N TYR A 62 -11.33 -2.34 5.36
CA TYR A 62 -12.16 -3.40 4.82
C TYR A 62 -11.62 -3.80 3.44
N GLY A 63 -11.72 -5.09 3.12
CA GLY A 63 -11.54 -5.57 1.76
C GLY A 63 -12.63 -5.03 0.82
N LEU A 64 -12.43 -5.22 -0.48
CA LEU A 64 -13.42 -4.83 -1.50
C LEU A 64 -14.70 -5.65 -1.42
N ASP A 65 -14.58 -6.85 -0.84
CA ASP A 65 -15.64 -7.77 -0.46
C ASP A 65 -16.39 -7.34 0.82
N GLY A 66 -15.98 -6.26 1.48
CA GLY A 66 -16.54 -5.82 2.75
C GLY A 66 -16.09 -6.66 3.95
N ILE A 67 -15.10 -7.53 3.79
CA ILE A 67 -14.55 -8.31 4.90
C ILE A 67 -13.59 -7.43 5.69
N SER A 68 -13.87 -7.28 6.99
CA SER A 68 -12.98 -6.57 7.91
C SER A 68 -11.87 -7.47 8.45
N VAL A 69 -10.78 -6.85 8.90
CA VAL A 69 -9.73 -7.56 9.68
C VAL A 69 -10.35 -8.26 10.89
N SER A 70 -11.30 -7.62 11.59
CA SER A 70 -11.96 -8.23 12.76
C SER A 70 -12.71 -9.52 12.38
N MET A 71 -13.45 -9.52 11.28
CA MET A 71 -14.13 -10.74 10.79
C MET A 71 -13.12 -11.84 10.47
N LEU A 72 -12.04 -11.49 9.77
CA LEU A 72 -10.96 -12.44 9.49
C LEU A 72 -10.32 -12.95 10.78
N SER A 73 -10.14 -12.13 11.82
CA SER A 73 -9.56 -12.58 13.09
C SER A 73 -10.41 -13.63 13.78
N HIS A 74 -11.74 -13.50 13.74
CA HIS A 74 -12.65 -14.50 14.28
C HIS A 74 -12.65 -15.80 13.43
N ALA A 75 -12.53 -15.67 12.12
CA ALA A 75 -12.47 -16.81 11.21
C ALA A 75 -11.07 -17.45 11.11
N PHE A 76 -10.04 -16.77 11.59
CA PHE A 76 -8.64 -17.14 11.39
C PHE A 76 -8.29 -18.58 11.80
N PRO A 77 -8.81 -19.13 12.93
CA PRO A 77 -8.57 -20.53 13.28
C PRO A 77 -9.02 -21.54 12.23
N VAL A 78 -9.93 -21.14 11.34
CA VAL A 78 -10.47 -21.98 10.26
C VAL A 78 -9.80 -21.67 8.91
N VAL A 79 -9.46 -20.40 8.67
CA VAL A 79 -8.95 -19.96 7.36
C VAL A 79 -7.42 -19.87 7.28
N SER A 80 -6.69 -20.04 8.38
CA SER A 80 -5.23 -19.86 8.45
C SER A 80 -4.48 -20.70 7.43
N ASP A 81 -4.85 -21.97 7.27
CA ASP A 81 -4.17 -22.90 6.36
C ASP A 81 -4.41 -22.52 4.90
N TYR A 82 -5.60 -22.02 4.58
CA TYR A 82 -5.92 -21.53 3.24
C TYR A 82 -5.16 -20.24 2.92
N ILE A 83 -5.05 -19.33 3.89
CA ILE A 83 -4.24 -18.11 3.74
C ILE A 83 -2.76 -18.47 3.54
N HIS A 84 -2.24 -19.41 4.33
CA HIS A 84 -0.87 -19.90 4.21
C HIS A 84 -0.59 -20.51 2.83
N HIS A 85 -1.47 -21.40 2.37
CA HIS A 85 -1.38 -21.97 1.02
C HIS A 85 -1.44 -20.89 -0.06
N LEU A 86 -2.31 -19.89 0.11
CA LEU A 86 -2.46 -18.80 -0.84
C LEU A 86 -1.19 -17.95 -0.93
N VAL A 87 -0.59 -17.59 0.21
CA VAL A 87 0.66 -16.81 0.26
C VAL A 87 1.77 -17.57 -0.45
N ASN A 88 1.96 -18.85 -0.13
CA ASN A 88 2.97 -19.67 -0.77
C ASN A 88 2.71 -19.87 -2.26
N GLY A 89 1.44 -20.02 -2.67
CA GLY A 89 1.04 -20.06 -4.07
C GLY A 89 1.46 -18.80 -4.83
N CYS A 90 1.23 -17.62 -4.25
CA CYS A 90 1.64 -16.34 -4.85
C CYS A 90 3.16 -16.23 -4.97
N THR A 91 3.88 -16.61 -3.90
CA THR A 91 5.35 -16.58 -3.86
C THR A 91 5.97 -17.52 -4.91
N LEU A 92 5.46 -18.75 -5.05
CA LEU A 92 5.95 -19.72 -6.02
C LEU A 92 5.61 -19.34 -7.46
N ALA A 93 4.40 -18.82 -7.68
CA ALA A 93 3.94 -18.44 -9.02
C ALA A 93 4.51 -17.08 -9.47
N ASN A 94 5.21 -16.34 -8.60
CA ASN A 94 5.62 -14.96 -8.82
C ASN A 94 4.47 -14.07 -9.30
N CYS A 95 3.27 -14.31 -8.75
CA CYS A 95 2.04 -13.65 -9.16
C CYS A 95 1.28 -13.17 -7.93
N PHE A 96 0.69 -11.99 -8.03
CA PHE A 96 -0.20 -11.44 -7.00
C PHE A 96 -1.56 -11.16 -7.62
N PRO A 97 -2.67 -11.40 -6.89
CA PRO A 97 -3.99 -11.10 -7.41
C PRO A 97 -4.16 -9.62 -7.73
N TYR A 98 -4.67 -9.35 -8.94
CA TYR A 98 -4.88 -7.99 -9.44
C TYR A 98 -5.77 -7.15 -8.50
N GLU A 99 -6.78 -7.78 -7.88
CA GLU A 99 -7.78 -7.07 -7.06
C GLU A 99 -7.30 -6.69 -5.64
N TRP A 100 -6.12 -7.15 -5.21
CA TRP A 100 -5.61 -6.83 -3.86
C TRP A 100 -5.26 -5.35 -3.66
N LYS A 101 -5.08 -4.61 -4.75
CA LYS A 101 -4.60 -3.22 -4.70
C LYS A 101 -5.54 -2.28 -5.42
N ARG A 102 -6.70 -1.98 -4.81
CA ARG A 102 -7.55 -0.87 -5.24
C ARG A 102 -7.41 0.30 -4.26
N PHE A 103 -6.76 1.36 -4.72
CA PHE A 103 -6.66 2.61 -3.98
C PHE A 103 -8.03 3.29 -3.93
N VAL A 104 -8.60 3.41 -2.74
CA VAL A 104 -9.76 4.28 -2.51
C VAL A 104 -9.20 5.64 -2.12
N GLY A 105 -9.04 6.52 -3.10
CA GLY A 105 -8.58 7.90 -2.90
C GLY A 105 -9.61 8.73 -2.16
N LYS A 106 -9.72 8.52 -0.85
CA LYS A 106 -10.54 9.35 0.03
C LYS A 106 -9.65 10.42 0.65
N PRO A 107 -9.89 11.72 0.41
CA PRO A 107 -9.15 12.78 1.06
C PRO A 107 -9.38 12.70 2.57
N ILE A 108 -8.31 12.55 3.35
CA ILE A 108 -8.39 12.48 4.81
C ILE A 108 -7.98 13.84 5.37
N PRO A 109 -8.87 14.51 6.11
CA PRO A 109 -8.50 15.74 6.79
C PRO A 109 -7.49 15.45 7.91
N LYS A 110 -6.45 16.27 7.97
CA LYS A 110 -5.35 16.19 8.94
C LYS A 110 -5.82 16.56 10.35
N ASN A 111 -6.80 17.45 10.45
CA ASN A 111 -7.42 17.91 11.70
C ASN A 111 -8.95 17.99 11.54
N ASP A 112 -9.71 17.84 12.62
CA ASP A 112 -11.19 17.85 12.61
C ASP A 112 -11.82 19.19 12.14
N ASN A 113 -11.06 20.29 12.25
CA ASN A 113 -11.49 21.63 11.82
C ASN A 113 -10.91 21.98 10.45
N VAL A 114 -11.54 21.46 9.41
CA VAL A 114 -11.08 21.64 8.03
C VAL A 114 -11.62 22.96 7.47
N LYS A 115 -10.78 24.00 7.49
CA LYS A 115 -11.10 25.32 6.91
C LYS A 115 -10.40 25.60 5.58
N ASP A 116 -9.41 24.78 5.23
CA ASP A 116 -8.54 24.98 4.06
C ASP A 116 -8.09 23.63 3.46
N PHE A 117 -7.71 23.61 2.18
CA PHE A 117 -7.25 22.39 1.50
C PHE A 117 -5.83 21.97 1.92
N SER A 118 -5.02 22.89 2.47
CA SER A 118 -3.67 22.60 2.99
C SER A 118 -3.64 21.61 4.16
N VAL A 119 -4.78 21.40 4.83
CA VAL A 119 -4.95 20.41 5.89
C VAL A 119 -5.52 19.09 5.39
N VAL A 120 -5.61 18.85 4.08
CA VAL A 120 -6.11 17.59 3.51
C VAL A 120 -4.94 16.76 2.96
N ARG A 121 -4.92 15.46 3.26
CA ARG A 121 -3.96 14.49 2.68
C ARG A 121 -4.70 13.55 1.72
N VAL A 122 -4.02 13.12 0.66
CA VAL A 122 -4.47 12.10 -0.31
C VAL A 122 -3.53 10.90 -0.22
#